data_AF-S7VGC7-F1
#
_entry.id   AF-S7VGC7-F1
#
_cell.length_a   1.000
_cell.length_b   1.000
_cell.length_c   1.000
_cell.angle_alpha   90.00
_cell.angle_beta   90.00
_cell.angle_gamma   90.00
#
_symmetry.space_group_name_H-M   'P 1'
#
loop_
_entity.id
_entity.type
_entity.pdbx_description
1 polymer ?
#
loop_
_entity_poly.entity_id
_entity_poly.type
_entity_poly.pdbx_seq_one_letter_code
_entity_poly.pdbx_strand_id
1 'polypeptide(L)'
;MQQLSGSLTQTLSPWQPGAFALVVFAVLVAGLIGVILFLTFWLNPRRDEREKARPYECSMLPTGQARFNYPTPFYLVATFFLLFDAEAVYVLTWALSFDRLDLAGWLHITFFIGVLLLSLFYIWRKGGLEWSVRPQR
;
A
#
# COMPACT_ATOMS: atom_id res chain seq x y z
N MET A 1 -39.21 12.73 -5.79
CA MET A 1 -38.43 13.02 -7.03
C MET A 1 -37.49 14.22 -6.91
N GLN A 2 -37.73 15.21 -6.04
CA GLN A 2 -36.86 16.38 -5.85
C GLN A 2 -35.54 16.13 -5.08
N GLN A 3 -35.44 15.06 -4.29
CA GLN A 3 -34.21 14.73 -3.56
C GLN A 3 -33.12 14.06 -4.43
N LEU A 4 -33.49 13.38 -5.53
CA LEU A 4 -32.55 12.73 -6.43
C LEU A 4 -31.85 13.73 -7.37
N SER A 5 -32.50 14.84 -7.72
CA SER A 5 -31.90 15.87 -8.57
C SER A 5 -30.82 16.68 -7.84
N GLY A 6 -30.94 16.84 -6.51
CA GLY A 6 -29.97 17.57 -5.68
C GLY A 6 -28.68 16.79 -5.42
N SER A 7 -28.75 15.46 -5.31
CA SER A 7 -27.55 14.63 -5.16
C SER A 7 -26.76 14.51 -6.46
N LEU A 8 -27.44 14.40 -7.61
CA LEU A 8 -26.79 14.34 -8.93
C LEU A 8 -26.11 15.65 -9.32
N THR A 9 -26.71 16.81 -9.00
CA THR A 9 -26.05 18.10 -9.24
C THR A 9 -24.85 18.31 -8.32
N GLN A 10 -24.88 17.83 -7.07
CA GLN A 10 -23.73 17.88 -6.18
C GLN A 10 -22.59 16.94 -6.63
N THR A 11 -22.91 15.70 -7.02
CA THR A 11 -21.90 14.72 -7.47
C THR A 11 -21.25 15.08 -8.81
N LEU A 12 -21.98 15.77 -9.69
CA LEU A 12 -21.50 16.24 -11.00
C LEU A 12 -21.02 17.70 -10.99
N SER A 13 -21.05 18.39 -9.84
CA SER A 13 -20.62 19.78 -9.78
C SER A 13 -19.08 19.90 -9.86
N PRO A 14 -18.53 20.82 -10.67
CA PRO A 14 -17.07 21.03 -10.77
C PRO A 14 -16.46 21.73 -9.55
N TRP A 15 -17.27 22.49 -8.81
CA TRP A 15 -16.84 23.42 -7.77
C TRP A 15 -16.94 22.82 -6.36
N GLN A 16 -17.49 21.62 -6.22
CA GLN A 16 -17.53 20.89 -4.95
C GLN A 16 -16.60 19.68 -5.02
N PRO A 17 -15.89 19.33 -3.92
CA PRO A 17 -15.11 18.10 -3.86
C PRO A 17 -16.04 16.88 -3.88
N GLY A 18 -16.34 16.39 -5.08
CA GLY A 18 -17.19 15.23 -5.35
C GLY A 18 -16.52 14.22 -6.28
N ALA A 19 -17.22 13.13 -6.59
CA ALA A 19 -16.70 12.07 -7.45
C ALA A 19 -16.27 12.59 -8.84
N PHE A 20 -17.02 13.52 -9.43
CA PHE A 20 -16.67 14.15 -10.70
C PHE A 20 -15.33 14.92 -10.62
N ALA A 21 -15.16 15.78 -9.62
CA ALA A 21 -13.92 16.53 -9.42
C ALA A 21 -12.71 15.59 -9.23
N LEU A 22 -12.87 14.50 -8.48
CA LEU A 22 -11.82 13.49 -8.29
C LEU A 22 -11.46 12.78 -9.60
N VAL A 23 -12.46 12.41 -10.42
CA VAL A 23 -12.24 11.79 -11.73
C VAL A 23 -11.53 12.74 -12.68
N VAL A 24 -11.97 14.00 -12.76
CA VAL A 24 -11.31 15.01 -13.61
C VAL A 24 -9.86 15.20 -13.16
N PHE A 25 -9.61 15.34 -11.86
CA PHE A 25 -8.25 15.44 -11.33
C PHE A 25 -7.40 14.22 -11.69
N ALA A 26 -7.91 13.00 -11.49
CA ALA A 26 -7.20 11.77 -11.81
C ALA A 26 -6.86 11.68 -13.31
N VAL A 27 -7.79 12.05 -14.19
CA VAL A 27 -7.58 12.07 -15.65
C VAL A 27 -6.53 13.12 -16.03
N LEU A 28 -6.58 14.32 -15.45
CA LEU A 28 -5.58 15.36 -15.71
C LEU A 28 -4.18 14.93 -15.26
N VAL A 29 -4.05 14.33 -14.07
CA VAL A 29 -2.76 13.82 -13.57
C VAL A 29 -2.25 12.69 -14.45
N ALA A 30 -3.09 11.70 -14.78
CA ALA A 30 -2.72 10.61 -15.67
C ALA A 30 -2.33 11.11 -17.07
N GLY A 31 -3.06 12.09 -17.60
CA GLY A 31 -2.77 12.75 -18.87
C GLY A 31 -1.43 13.48 -18.83
N LEU A 32 -1.15 14.23 -17.78
CA LEU A 32 0.13 14.91 -17.58
C LEU A 32 1.29 13.92 -17.52
N ILE A 33 1.16 12.84 -16.74
CA ILE A 33 2.16 11.76 -16.68
C ILE A 33 2.38 11.15 -18.07
N GLY A 34 1.29 10.89 -18.81
CA GLY A 34 1.35 10.38 -20.18
C GLY A 34 2.08 11.32 -21.13
N VAL A 35 1.81 12.62 -21.07
CA VAL A 35 2.49 13.64 -21.88
C VAL A 35 3.98 13.70 -21.55
N ILE A 36 4.35 13.69 -20.26
CA ILE A 36 5.75 13.71 -19.84
C ILE A 36 6.48 12.47 -20.37
N LEU A 37 5.92 11.27 -20.17
CA LEU A 37 6.52 10.04 -20.67
C LEU A 37 6.63 10.02 -22.20
N PHE A 38 5.62 10.53 -22.91
CA PHE A 38 5.63 10.64 -24.36
C PHE A 38 6.74 11.59 -24.84
N LEU A 39 6.85 12.78 -24.24
CA LEU A 39 7.92 13.73 -24.55
C LEU A 39 9.29 13.12 -24.25
N THR A 40 9.48 12.47 -23.10
CA THR A 40 10.74 11.80 -22.75
C THR A 40 11.10 10.75 -23.79
N PHE A 41 10.15 9.91 -24.20
CA PHE A 41 10.37 8.88 -25.20
C PHE A 41 10.67 9.45 -26.59
N TRP A 42 10.03 10.55 -26.97
CA TRP A 42 10.19 11.19 -28.28
C TRP A 42 11.50 12.00 -28.38
N LEU A 43 11.89 12.71 -27.31
CA LEU A 43 13.11 13.50 -27.28
C LEU A 43 14.37 12.64 -27.02
N ASN A 44 14.23 11.47 -26.40
CA ASN A 44 15.38 10.64 -26.04
C ASN A 44 16.01 9.97 -27.29
N PRO A 45 17.27 10.29 -27.64
CA PRO A 45 17.98 9.61 -28.72
C PRO A 45 18.29 8.17 -28.29
N ARG A 46 17.60 7.20 -28.90
CA ARG A 46 17.80 5.79 -28.57
C ARG A 46 19.14 5.30 -29.11
N ARG A 47 20.01 4.86 -28.22
CA ARG A 47 21.22 4.11 -28.56
C ARG A 47 21.05 2.68 -28.07
N ASP A 48 20.64 1.82 -28.99
CA ASP A 48 20.44 0.39 -28.73
C ASP A 48 21.79 -0.33 -28.78
N GLU A 49 22.56 -0.18 -27.70
CA GLU A 49 23.85 -0.85 -27.52
C GLU A 49 23.64 -2.08 -26.63
N ARG A 50 24.16 -3.24 -27.06
CA ARG A 50 24.05 -4.51 -26.31
C ARG A 50 24.56 -4.39 -24.87
N GLU A 51 25.60 -3.60 -24.65
CA GLU A 51 26.18 -3.34 -23.32
C GLU A 51 25.32 -2.44 -22.43
N LYS A 52 24.39 -1.65 -23.00
CA LYS A 52 23.40 -0.89 -22.21
C LYS A 52 22.19 -1.74 -21.82
N ALA A 53 21.92 -2.81 -22.57
CA ALA A 53 20.80 -3.70 -22.35
C ALA A 53 21.11 -4.85 -21.37
N ARG A 54 22.38 -5.07 -21.01
CA ARG A 54 22.78 -6.12 -20.05
C ARG A 54 22.64 -5.64 -18.59
N PRO A 55 22.28 -6.53 -17.65
CA PRO A 55 22.34 -6.25 -16.21
C PRO A 55 23.76 -5.84 -15.77
N TYR A 56 23.85 -4.89 -14.84
CA TYR A 56 25.11 -4.45 -14.26
C TYR A 56 25.59 -5.46 -13.20
N GLU A 57 26.79 -6.01 -13.38
CA GLU A 57 27.37 -7.07 -12.54
C GLU A 57 28.83 -6.75 -12.14
N CYS A 58 29.14 -5.48 -11.86
CA CYS A 58 30.49 -5.04 -11.45
C CYS A 58 31.62 -5.61 -12.36
N SER A 59 31.47 -5.47 -13.68
CA SER A 59 32.34 -5.99 -14.75
C SER A 59 32.32 -7.52 -14.99
N MET A 60 31.56 -8.28 -14.22
CA MET A 60 31.38 -9.72 -14.45
C MET A 60 30.26 -9.98 -15.48
N LEU A 61 30.31 -11.14 -16.13
CA LEU A 61 29.16 -11.61 -16.92
C LEU A 61 28.12 -12.20 -15.95
N PRO A 62 26.82 -11.91 -16.14
CA PRO A 62 25.77 -12.51 -15.33
C PRO A 62 25.83 -14.03 -15.47
N THR A 63 25.93 -14.73 -14.34
CA THR A 63 26.04 -16.19 -14.29
C THR A 63 24.98 -16.76 -13.36
N GLY A 64 24.42 -17.92 -13.72
CA GLY A 64 23.43 -18.62 -12.90
C GLY A 64 21.99 -18.13 -13.07
N GLN A 65 21.13 -18.55 -12.13
CA GLN A 65 19.71 -18.19 -12.09
C GLN A 65 19.49 -17.05 -11.08
N ALA A 66 18.68 -16.06 -11.42
CA ALA A 66 18.33 -14.94 -10.54
C ALA A 66 17.36 -15.31 -9.39
N ARG A 67 17.09 -16.61 -9.18
CA ARG A 67 16.21 -17.10 -8.13
C ARG A 67 17.05 -17.48 -6.92
N PHE A 68 17.03 -16.61 -5.92
CA PHE A 68 17.62 -16.88 -4.62
C PHE A 68 16.57 -17.44 -3.67
N ASN A 69 16.99 -18.33 -2.77
CA ASN A 69 16.16 -18.70 -1.62
C ASN A 69 16.11 -17.49 -0.69
N TYR A 70 15.03 -16.72 -0.78
CA TYR A 70 14.82 -15.58 0.10
C TYR A 70 14.77 -16.05 1.55
N PRO A 71 15.45 -15.36 2.47
CA PRO A 71 15.42 -15.74 3.87
C PRO A 71 13.98 -15.55 4.40
N THR A 72 13.52 -16.53 5.18
CA THR A 72 12.19 -16.58 5.81
C THR A 72 11.68 -15.31 6.52
N PRO A 73 12.50 -14.42 7.14
CA PRO A 73 12.00 -13.21 7.80
C PRO A 73 11.11 -12.29 6.95
N PHE A 74 11.35 -12.19 5.64
CA PHE A 74 10.54 -11.32 4.77
C PHE A 74 9.06 -11.75 4.72
N TYR A 75 8.82 -13.06 4.71
CA TYR A 75 7.47 -13.60 4.68
C TYR A 75 6.71 -13.34 6.00
N LEU A 76 7.40 -13.46 7.13
CA LEU A 76 6.80 -13.23 8.45
C LEU A 76 6.36 -11.77 8.62
N VAL A 77 7.21 -10.82 8.20
CA VAL A 77 6.86 -9.39 8.25
C VAL A 77 5.70 -9.08 7.31
N ALA A 78 5.70 -9.60 6.07
CA ALA A 78 4.61 -9.38 5.12
C ALA A 78 3.26 -9.94 5.61
N THR A 79 3.27 -11.14 6.17
CA THR A 79 2.05 -11.77 6.72
C THR A 79 1.54 -11.00 7.94
N PHE A 80 2.45 -10.56 8.83
CA PHE A 80 2.08 -9.74 9.98
C PHE A 80 1.50 -8.37 9.57
N PHE A 81 2.12 -7.71 8.59
CA PHE A 81 1.60 -6.46 8.04
C PHE A 81 0.19 -6.64 7.48
N LEU A 82 -0.05 -7.69 6.70
CA LEU A 82 -1.37 -8.00 6.14
C LEU A 82 -2.43 -8.19 7.23
N LEU A 83 -2.10 -8.93 8.30
CA LEU A 83 -3.00 -9.13 9.42
C LEU A 83 -3.28 -7.82 10.16
N PHE A 84 -2.24 -7.06 10.51
CA PHE A 84 -2.40 -5.80 11.24
C PHE A 84 -3.17 -4.74 10.44
N ASP A 85 -2.98 -4.68 9.12
CA ASP A 85 -3.72 -3.78 8.22
C ASP A 85 -5.22 -4.12 8.21
N ALA A 86 -5.58 -5.41 8.15
CA ALA A 86 -6.98 -5.84 8.26
C ALA A 86 -7.61 -5.46 9.61
N GLU A 87 -6.86 -5.58 10.71
CA GLU A 87 -7.35 -5.19 12.05
C GLU A 87 -7.53 -3.67 12.19
N ALA A 88 -6.70 -2.87 11.51
CA ALA A 88 -6.84 -1.42 11.48
C ALA A 88 -8.16 -0.97 10.84
N VAL A 89 -8.65 -1.69 9.82
CA VAL A 89 -9.96 -1.43 9.21
C VAL A 89 -11.10 -1.63 10.23
N TYR A 90 -10.99 -2.62 11.13
CA TYR A 90 -11.96 -2.80 12.21
C TYR A 90 -11.94 -1.64 13.20
N VAL A 91 -10.75 -1.19 13.62
CA VAL A 91 -10.61 -0.01 14.49
C VAL A 91 -11.22 1.23 13.83
N LEU A 92 -10.96 1.43 12.53
CA LEU A 92 -11.49 2.56 11.78
C LEU A 92 -13.02 2.52 11.70
N THR A 93 -13.59 1.35 11.40
CA THR A 93 -15.06 1.17 11.32
C THR A 93 -15.73 1.44 12.66
N TRP A 94 -15.12 1.00 13.76
CA TRP A 94 -15.56 1.34 15.11
C TRP A 94 -15.48 2.84 15.38
N ALA A 95 -14.35 3.48 15.04
CA ALA A 95 -14.13 4.91 15.25
C ALA A 95 -15.17 5.78 14.50
N LEU A 96 -15.53 5.38 13.28
CA LEU A 96 -16.58 6.05 12.49
C LEU A 96 -17.98 5.91 13.10
N SER A 97 -18.22 4.89 13.90
CA SER A 97 -19.54 4.63 14.52
C SER A 97 -19.59 5.01 15.99
N PHE A 98 -18.50 5.54 16.57
CA PHE A 98 -18.33 5.74 18.01
C PHE A 98 -19.52 6.45 18.68
N ASP A 99 -20.08 7.46 18.04
CA ASP A 99 -21.20 8.26 18.57
C ASP A 99 -22.48 7.45 18.87
N ARG A 100 -22.64 6.27 18.25
CA ARG A 100 -23.80 5.40 18.41
C ARG A 100 -23.57 4.25 19.39
N LEU A 101 -22.34 4.08 19.85
CA LEU A 101 -21.96 2.99 20.73
C LEU A 101 -21.87 3.50 22.16
N ASP A 102 -22.71 2.93 23.03
CA ASP A 102 -22.64 3.15 24.47
C ASP A 102 -21.45 2.37 25.09
N LEU A 103 -21.41 2.24 26.41
CA LEU A 103 -20.35 1.55 27.17
C LEU A 103 -19.96 0.16 26.61
N ALA A 104 -20.90 -0.56 25.99
CA ALA A 104 -20.64 -1.83 25.31
C ALA A 104 -19.60 -1.69 24.19
N GLY A 105 -19.66 -0.65 23.36
CA GLY A 105 -18.69 -0.46 22.28
C GLY A 105 -17.31 -0.10 22.78
N TRP A 106 -17.23 0.60 23.92
CA TRP A 106 -15.97 0.90 24.59
C TRP A 106 -15.29 -0.36 25.12
N LEU A 107 -16.06 -1.31 25.67
CA LEU A 107 -15.53 -2.62 26.08
C LEU A 107 -15.05 -3.47 24.90
N HIS A 108 -15.80 -3.47 23.78
CA HIS A 108 -15.41 -4.22 22.58
C HIS A 108 -14.09 -3.73 22.01
N ILE A 109 -13.90 -2.41 21.84
CA ILE A 109 -12.64 -1.88 21.31
C ILE A 109 -11.48 -2.11 22.26
N THR A 110 -11.72 -2.02 23.58
CA THR A 110 -10.67 -2.24 24.58
C THR A 110 -10.20 -3.69 24.57
N PHE A 111 -11.14 -4.64 24.51
CA PHE A 111 -10.82 -6.06 24.36
C PHE A 111 -10.05 -6.32 23.05
N PHE A 112 -10.51 -5.75 21.95
CA PHE A 112 -9.89 -5.91 20.63
C PHE A 112 -8.45 -5.36 20.60
N ILE A 113 -8.22 -4.15 21.11
CA ILE A 113 -6.88 -3.57 21.25
C ILE A 113 -6.01 -4.46 22.15
N GLY A 114 -6.58 -5.01 23.24
CA GLY A 114 -5.88 -5.96 24.10
C GLY A 114 -5.37 -7.19 23.35
N VAL A 115 -6.19 -7.76 22.46
CA VAL A 115 -5.80 -8.89 21.60
C VAL A 115 -4.70 -8.51 20.60
N LEU A 116 -4.76 -7.30 20.02
CA LEU A 116 -3.70 -6.80 19.12
C LEU A 116 -2.36 -6.66 19.84
N LEU A 117 -2.36 -6.07 21.04
CA LEU A 117 -1.17 -5.92 21.86
C LEU A 117 -0.59 -7.28 22.26
N LEU A 118 -1.45 -8.24 22.63
CA LEU A 118 -1.01 -9.60 22.98
C LEU A 118 -0.38 -10.32 21.79
N SER A 119 -0.98 -10.18 20.60
CA SER A 119 -0.48 -10.77 19.35
C SER A 119 0.88 -10.18 18.96
N LEU A 120 1.00 -8.84 19.04
CA LEU A 120 2.27 -8.15 18.79
C LEU A 120 3.35 -8.57 19.80
N PHE A 121 2.99 -8.62 21.08
CA PHE A 121 3.91 -9.03 22.14
C PHE A 121 4.42 -10.47 21.93
N TYR A 122 3.54 -11.39 21.53
CA TYR A 122 3.90 -12.77 21.23
C TYR A 122 4.94 -12.87 20.10
N ILE A 123 4.69 -12.18 18.99
CA ILE A 123 5.58 -12.21 17.82
C ILE A 123 6.93 -11.57 18.15
N TRP A 124 6.90 -10.46 18.91
CA TRP A 124 8.11 -9.80 19.38
C TRP A 124 8.96 -10.74 20.26
N ARG A 125 8.33 -11.44 21.20
CA ARG A 125 9.01 -12.45 22.04
C ARG A 125 9.59 -13.62 21.25
N LYS A 126 9.01 -13.96 20.10
CA LYS A 126 9.52 -15.02 19.21
C LYS A 126 10.59 -14.56 18.23
N GLY A 127 11.00 -13.29 18.28
CA GLY A 127 12.00 -12.76 17.36
C GLY A 127 11.49 -12.62 15.92
N GLY A 128 10.17 -12.58 15.71
CA GLY A 128 9.59 -12.40 14.37
C GLY A 128 9.92 -11.05 13.72
N LEU A 129 10.44 -10.10 14.52
CA LEU A 129 10.90 -8.77 14.08
C LEU A 129 12.43 -8.66 14.04
N GLU A 130 13.18 -9.71 14.38
CA GLU A 130 14.64 -9.65 14.38
C GLU A 130 15.21 -9.81 12.96
N TRP A 131 16.06 -8.87 12.57
CA TRP A 131 16.75 -8.86 11.27
C TRP A 131 18.15 -9.52 11.34
N SER A 132 18.39 -10.40 12.32
CA SER A 132 19.71 -11.04 12.44
C SER A 132 19.80 -12.27 11.53
N VAL A 133 20.58 -12.15 10.46
CA VAL A 133 21.03 -13.32 9.70
C VAL A 133 22.13 -13.98 10.53
N ARG A 134 21.79 -14.97 11.37
CA ARG A 134 22.82 -15.80 12.00
C ARG A 134 23.39 -16.74 10.93
N PRO A 135 24.71 -16.68 10.64
CA PRO A 135 25.32 -17.70 9.79
C PRO A 135 25.18 -19.04 10.52
N GLN A 136 24.36 -19.94 9.97
CA GLN A 136 24.36 -21.33 10.40
C GLN A 136 25.68 -21.94 9.91
N ARG A 137 26.58 -22.22 10.85
CA ARG A 137 27.77 -23.06 10.61
C ARG A 137 27.36 -24.52 10.63
#